data_AF-A0A368NFS3-F1
#
_entry.id   AF-A0A368NFS3-F1
#
_cell.length_a   1.000
_cell.length_b   1.000
_cell.length_c   1.000
_cell.angle_alpha   90.00
_cell.angle_beta   90.00
_cell.angle_gamma   90.00
#
_symmetry.space_group_name_H-M   'P 1'
#
loop_
_entity.id
_entity.type
_entity.pdbx_description
1 polymer ?
#
loop_
_entity_poly.entity_id
_entity_poly.type
_entity_poly.pdbx_seq_one_letter_code
_entity_poly.pdbx_strand_id
1 'polypeptide(L)'
;MARESETDDGVAAVERPIHATRGLVEMLLERASEAEPSSVNIVLDTTPAADFEANLDVDPSTPVLSHVYFPMAGRAVNDVFGIDLGTPAGRGRARFLSHPQGPAELTRRDDLAGVVLLAVPPWEDCLAFDRRGRRLPLTVVDAEPPVESLPE
;
A
#
# COMPACT_ATOMS: atom_id res chain seq x y z
N MET A 1 33.91 -33.21 -17.01
CA MET A 1 33.27 -31.90 -17.21
C MET A 1 31.77 -32.07 -16.99
N ALA A 2 31.37 -32.06 -15.72
CA ALA A 2 29.97 -32.07 -15.33
C ALA A 2 29.42 -30.65 -15.47
N ARG A 3 28.23 -30.55 -16.07
CA ARG A 3 27.42 -29.34 -16.10
C ARG A 3 26.65 -29.30 -14.78
N GLU A 4 26.93 -28.33 -13.94
CA GLU A 4 26.12 -28.05 -12.76
C GLU A 4 24.98 -27.14 -13.22
N SER A 5 23.82 -27.77 -13.38
CA SER A 5 22.52 -27.11 -13.50
C SER A 5 22.12 -26.67 -12.09
N GLU A 6 22.30 -25.40 -11.76
CA GLU A 6 21.68 -24.82 -10.57
C GLU A 6 20.23 -24.46 -10.89
N THR A 7 19.39 -25.40 -10.47
CA THR A 7 17.99 -25.37 -10.10
C THR A 7 17.31 -23.99 -10.07
N ASP A 8 16.38 -23.86 -11.00
CA ASP A 8 15.16 -23.07 -10.93
C ASP A 8 14.39 -23.37 -9.63
N ASP A 9 14.58 -22.57 -8.59
CA ASP A 9 13.74 -22.61 -7.38
C ASP A 9 12.59 -21.61 -7.55
N GLY A 10 11.63 -22.04 -8.38
CA GLY A 10 10.31 -21.45 -8.48
C GLY A 10 9.57 -21.61 -7.17
N VAL A 11 9.87 -20.75 -6.19
CA VAL A 11 8.97 -20.51 -5.08
C VAL A 11 7.68 -20.00 -5.70
N ALA A 12 6.66 -20.86 -5.75
CA ALA A 12 5.29 -20.40 -5.96
C ALA A 12 5.11 -19.22 -5.02
N ALA A 13 4.99 -18.01 -5.58
CA ALA A 13 4.93 -16.79 -4.79
C ALA A 13 3.67 -16.89 -3.95
N VAL A 14 3.82 -17.40 -2.72
CA VAL A 14 2.79 -17.36 -1.70
C VAL A 14 2.46 -15.89 -1.62
N GLU A 15 1.26 -15.52 -2.07
CA GLU A 15 0.88 -14.12 -2.18
C GLU A 15 0.94 -13.53 -0.77
N ARG A 16 2.04 -12.84 -0.48
CA ARG A 16 2.30 -12.32 0.85
C ARG A 16 1.18 -11.33 1.18
N PRO A 17 0.49 -11.48 2.32
CA PRO A 17 -0.58 -10.58 2.71
C PRO A 17 -0.07 -9.14 2.71
N ILE A 18 -0.95 -8.22 2.31
CA ILE A 18 -0.75 -6.79 2.48
C ILE A 18 -1.17 -6.46 3.90
N HIS A 19 -0.33 -5.74 4.63
CA HIS A 19 -0.64 -5.25 5.97
C HIS A 19 -0.98 -3.78 5.92
N ALA A 20 -2.00 -3.35 6.65
CA ALA A 20 -2.37 -1.95 6.79
C ALA A 20 -2.80 -1.66 8.23
N THR A 21 -2.46 -0.49 8.76
CA THR A 21 -2.93 -0.09 10.09
C THR A 21 -4.43 0.18 10.07
N ARG A 22 -5.11 -0.13 11.17
CA ARG A 22 -6.55 0.14 11.32
C ARG A 22 -6.85 1.63 11.14
N GLY A 23 -6.08 2.50 11.78
CA GLY A 23 -6.27 3.95 11.68
C GLY A 23 -6.17 4.47 10.24
N LEU A 24 -5.25 3.94 9.43
CA LEU A 24 -5.18 4.30 8.01
C LEU A 24 -6.44 3.85 7.26
N VAL A 25 -6.86 2.59 7.46
CA VAL A 25 -8.03 2.04 6.76
C VAL A 25 -9.30 2.83 7.09
N GLU A 26 -9.54 3.10 8.38
CA GLU A 26 -10.69 3.88 8.83
C GLU A 26 -10.70 5.29 8.23
N MET A 27 -9.56 5.99 8.27
CA MET A 27 -9.42 7.31 7.66
C MET A 27 -9.68 7.28 6.14
N LEU A 28 -9.21 6.26 5.41
CA LEU A 28 -9.45 6.13 3.98
C LEU A 28 -10.93 5.87 3.64
N LEU A 29 -11.61 5.05 4.45
CA LEU A 29 -13.04 4.74 4.28
C LEU A 29 -13.90 5.97 4.57
N GLU A 30 -13.62 6.69 5.67
CA GLU A 30 -14.28 7.97 5.99
C GLU A 30 -14.11 8.97 4.84
N ARG A 31 -12.87 9.14 4.36
CA ARG A 31 -12.56 10.02 3.22
C ARG A 31 -13.33 9.64 1.96
N ALA A 32 -13.49 8.36 1.68
CA ALA A 32 -14.24 7.87 0.52
C ALA A 32 -15.75 8.14 0.65
N SER A 33 -16.32 7.90 1.83
CA SER A 33 -17.72 8.20 2.14
C SER A 33 -18.02 9.69 2.04
N GLU A 34 -17.14 10.56 2.55
CA GLU A 34 -17.31 12.02 2.46
C GLU A 34 -17.19 12.56 1.04
N ALA A 35 -16.39 11.91 0.21
CA ALA A 35 -16.15 12.35 -1.16
C ALA A 35 -17.28 11.98 -2.13
N GLU A 36 -18.15 11.02 -1.77
CA GLU A 36 -19.25 10.56 -2.61
C GLU A 36 -20.13 11.74 -3.09
N PRO A 37 -20.40 11.89 -4.41
CA PRO A 37 -20.24 10.91 -5.51
C PRO A 37 -18.87 10.91 -6.22
N SER A 38 -17.89 11.69 -5.74
CA SER A 38 -16.55 11.76 -6.34
C SER A 38 -15.67 10.60 -5.89
N SER A 39 -14.81 10.11 -6.79
CA SER A 39 -13.80 9.11 -6.46
C SER A 39 -12.58 9.72 -5.76
N VAL A 40 -11.98 8.97 -4.85
CA VAL A 40 -10.72 9.29 -4.18
C VAL A 40 -9.59 8.52 -4.86
N ASN A 41 -8.42 9.16 -4.99
CA ASN A 41 -7.20 8.53 -5.47
C ASN A 41 -6.01 9.12 -4.68
N ILE A 42 -5.41 8.30 -3.81
CA ILE A 42 -4.38 8.72 -2.85
C ILE A 42 -3.18 7.78 -2.95
N VAL A 43 -1.98 8.34 -2.89
CA VAL A 43 -0.74 7.55 -2.77
C VAL A 43 -0.50 7.22 -1.30
N LEU A 44 -0.17 5.97 -1.01
CA LEU A 44 0.10 5.46 0.32
C LEU A 44 1.59 5.15 0.48
N ASP A 45 2.04 5.22 1.71
CA ASP A 45 3.40 4.85 2.10
C ASP A 45 3.38 3.81 3.23
N THR A 46 4.54 3.22 3.50
CA THR A 46 4.69 2.10 4.42
C THR A 46 5.67 2.40 5.53
N THR A 47 5.39 1.85 6.69
CA THR A 47 6.33 1.73 7.81
C THR A 47 6.77 0.26 7.94
N PRO A 48 8.07 -0.05 8.07
CA PRO A 48 8.51 -1.39 8.43
C PRO A 48 7.90 -1.85 9.75
N ALA A 49 7.54 -3.13 9.87
CA ALA A 49 6.96 -3.68 11.09
C ALA A 49 7.83 -3.48 12.33
N ALA A 50 9.15 -3.43 12.17
CA ALA A 50 10.11 -3.17 13.25
C ALA A 50 9.98 -1.78 13.91
N ASP A 51 9.41 -0.82 13.18
CA ASP A 51 9.34 0.58 13.62
C ASP A 51 8.05 0.88 14.42
N PHE A 52 7.15 -0.11 14.54
CA PHE A 52 5.98 -0.03 15.40
C PHE A 52 6.34 -0.41 16.84
N GLU A 53 5.77 0.28 17.82
CA GLU A 53 5.94 -0.11 19.24
C GLU A 53 5.26 -1.45 19.54
N ALA A 54 4.15 -1.74 18.87
CA ALA A 54 3.44 -3.01 18.98
C ALA A 54 4.15 -4.11 18.18
N ASN A 55 4.28 -5.30 18.77
CA ASN A 55 4.72 -6.48 18.03
C ASN A 55 3.59 -6.95 17.09
N LEU A 56 3.88 -7.00 15.79
CA LEU A 56 2.92 -7.35 14.73
C LEU A 56 2.94 -8.84 14.33
N ASP A 57 3.77 -9.66 14.97
CA ASP A 57 3.93 -11.10 14.67
C ASP A 57 4.25 -11.42 13.19
N VAL A 58 4.95 -10.49 12.52
CA VAL A 58 5.44 -10.63 11.15
C VAL A 58 6.95 -10.37 11.09
N ASP A 59 7.57 -10.64 9.93
CA ASP A 59 8.97 -10.32 9.73
C ASP A 59 9.21 -8.81 9.96
N PRO A 60 10.27 -8.39 10.70
CA PRO A 60 10.51 -6.99 11.02
C PRO A 60 10.64 -6.07 9.80
N SER A 61 11.08 -6.60 8.65
CA SER A 61 11.17 -5.87 7.39
C SER A 61 9.86 -5.82 6.61
N THR A 62 8.79 -6.44 7.11
CA THR A 62 7.47 -6.46 6.46
C THR A 62 6.94 -5.03 6.37
N PRO A 63 6.64 -4.53 5.15
CA PRO A 63 6.06 -3.21 4.99
C PRO A 63 4.58 -3.22 5.41
N VAL A 64 4.20 -2.27 6.27
CA VAL A 64 2.82 -2.04 6.72
C VAL A 64 2.34 -0.70 6.18
N LEU A 65 1.26 -0.66 5.43
CA LEU A 65 0.63 0.58 4.96
C LEU A 65 0.12 1.36 6.18
N SER A 66 0.66 2.55 6.41
CA SER A 66 0.43 3.27 7.66
C SER A 66 0.02 4.72 7.50
N HIS A 67 0.37 5.36 6.37
CA HIS A 67 0.10 6.77 6.15
C HIS A 67 -0.08 7.10 4.67
N VAL A 68 -0.69 8.25 4.43
CA VAL A 68 -0.78 8.83 3.08
C VAL A 68 0.51 9.57 2.77
N TYR A 69 0.97 9.45 1.54
CA TYR A 69 2.14 10.19 1.09
C TYR A 69 1.78 11.65 0.81
N PHE A 70 2.43 12.57 1.51
CA PHE A 70 2.39 14.00 1.21
C PHE A 70 3.73 14.43 0.59
N PRO A 71 3.78 14.85 -0.68
CA PRO A 71 4.99 15.45 -1.22
C PRO A 71 5.24 16.77 -0.48
N MET A 72 6.33 16.86 0.29
CA MET A 72 6.69 18.08 0.99
C MET A 72 6.80 19.25 0.00
N ALA A 73 5.95 20.26 0.17
CA ALA A 73 5.87 21.45 -0.66
C ALA A 73 7.14 22.30 -0.51
N GLY A 74 8.19 21.96 -1.25
CA GLY A 74 9.48 22.66 -1.19
C GLY A 74 10.60 22.06 -2.04
N ARG A 75 10.48 20.79 -2.48
CA ARG A 75 11.42 20.19 -3.44
C ARG A 75 10.81 20.00 -4.82
N ALA A 76 10.01 20.98 -5.25
CA ALA A 76 9.63 21.13 -6.64
C ALA A 76 10.90 21.41 -7.48
N VAL A 77 11.60 20.35 -7.93
CA VAL A 77 12.33 20.19 -9.20
C VAL A 77 13.26 18.95 -9.24
N ASN A 78 13.48 18.18 -8.17
CA ASN A 78 14.48 17.09 -8.19
C ASN A 78 13.96 15.65 -8.38
N ASP A 79 12.65 15.42 -8.37
CA ASP A 79 12.08 14.06 -8.51
C ASP A 79 11.88 13.60 -9.96
N VAL A 80 12.51 14.28 -10.93
CA VAL A 80 12.57 13.77 -12.32
C VAL A 80 13.42 12.49 -12.41
N PHE A 81 14.27 12.25 -11.41
CA PHE A 81 14.89 10.94 -11.16
C PHE A 81 14.33 10.39 -9.85
N GLY A 82 13.10 9.88 -9.91
CA GLY A 82 12.33 9.29 -8.82
C GLY A 82 13.00 8.07 -8.17
N ILE A 83 14.08 8.31 -7.44
CA ILE A 83 14.69 7.35 -6.53
C ILE A 83 14.52 7.93 -5.14
N ASP A 84 13.33 7.70 -4.59
CA ASP A 84 13.15 7.76 -3.16
C ASP A 84 13.84 6.54 -2.54
N LEU A 85 15.05 6.75 -2.02
CA LEU A 85 15.93 5.70 -1.48
C LEU A 85 15.38 5.05 -0.19
N GLY A 86 14.23 5.51 0.32
CA GLY A 86 13.52 4.88 1.44
C GLY A 86 12.59 3.73 1.04
N THR A 87 12.19 3.62 -0.24
CA THR A 87 11.29 2.54 -0.68
C THR A 87 12.13 1.33 -1.12
N PRO A 88 12.01 0.15 -0.47
CA PRO A 88 12.68 -1.06 -0.91
C PRO A 88 12.40 -1.33 -2.39
N ALA A 89 13.46 -1.50 -3.17
CA ALA A 89 13.39 -1.78 -4.60
C ALA A 89 12.56 -3.05 -4.84
N GLY A 90 11.33 -2.91 -5.34
CA GLY A 90 10.50 -4.06 -5.71
C GLY A 90 8.99 -3.84 -5.76
N ARG A 91 8.46 -2.83 -5.06
CA ARG A 91 7.04 -2.45 -5.14
C ARG A 91 6.93 -0.93 -5.15
N GLY A 92 6.50 -0.35 -6.28
CA GLY A 92 6.15 1.07 -6.31
C GLY A 92 5.11 1.38 -5.22
N ARG A 93 5.15 2.61 -4.69
CA ARG A 93 4.24 3.13 -3.65
C ARG A 93 2.81 2.61 -3.85
N ALA A 94 2.16 2.15 -2.78
CA ALA A 94 0.80 1.64 -2.86
C ALA A 94 -0.19 2.79 -3.11
N ARG A 95 -1.42 2.46 -3.51
CA ARG A 95 -2.47 3.46 -3.74
C ARG A 95 -3.79 3.06 -3.11
N PHE A 96 -4.57 4.05 -2.73
CA PHE A 96 -5.97 3.91 -2.40
C PHE A 96 -6.84 4.51 -3.50
N LEU A 97 -7.86 3.77 -3.92
CA LEU A 97 -8.91 4.20 -4.83
C LEU A 97 -10.28 4.00 -4.19
N SER A 98 -11.25 4.84 -4.55
CA SER A 98 -12.66 4.58 -4.26
C SER A 98 -13.50 4.51 -5.54
N HIS A 99 -14.45 3.58 -5.59
CA HIS A 99 -15.45 3.47 -6.64
C HIS A 99 -16.86 3.69 -6.08
N PRO A 100 -17.33 4.95 -5.95
CA PRO A 100 -18.64 5.23 -5.36
C PRO A 100 -19.83 4.66 -6.15
N GLN A 101 -19.69 4.52 -7.48
CA GLN A 101 -20.69 3.88 -8.34
C GLN A 101 -20.07 2.83 -9.27
N GLY A 102 -18.86 2.36 -8.95
CA GLY A 102 -18.11 1.41 -9.76
C GLY A 102 -18.07 0.01 -9.17
N PRO A 103 -17.44 -0.94 -9.88
CA PRO A 103 -17.32 -2.31 -9.41
C PRO A 103 -16.34 -2.42 -8.24
N ALA A 104 -16.49 -3.48 -7.44
CA ALA A 104 -15.54 -3.89 -6.41
C ALA A 104 -14.29 -4.59 -7.01
N GLU A 105 -13.80 -4.07 -8.14
CA GLU A 105 -12.69 -4.60 -8.93
C GLU A 105 -11.92 -3.44 -9.58
N LEU A 106 -10.65 -3.67 -9.92
CA LEU A 106 -9.87 -2.69 -10.67
C LEU A 106 -10.34 -2.58 -12.12
N THR A 107 -10.41 -1.35 -12.62
CA THR A 107 -10.74 -1.04 -14.01
C THR A 107 -9.52 -0.55 -14.78
N ARG A 108 -9.62 -0.52 -16.11
CA ARG A 108 -8.55 0.04 -16.97
C ARG A 108 -8.34 1.54 -16.80
N ARG A 109 -9.26 2.25 -16.14
CA ARG A 109 -9.16 3.69 -15.87
C ARG A 109 -8.42 3.99 -14.58
N ASP A 110 -8.17 2.97 -13.77
CA ASP A 110 -7.60 3.10 -12.45
C ASP A 110 -6.11 3.41 -12.57
N ASP A 111 -5.62 4.20 -11.62
CA ASP A 111 -4.20 4.45 -11.49
C ASP A 111 -3.57 3.31 -10.69
N LEU A 112 -2.83 2.44 -11.38
CA LEU A 112 -2.34 1.19 -10.83
C LEU A 112 -0.95 1.35 -10.21
N ALA A 113 -0.80 0.82 -9.00
CA ALA A 113 0.44 0.73 -8.26
C ALA A 113 0.88 -0.74 -8.04
N GLY A 114 2.02 -0.94 -7.39
CA GLY A 114 2.46 -2.28 -6.98
C GLY A 114 1.42 -2.99 -6.10
N VAL A 115 0.71 -2.21 -5.29
CA VAL A 115 -0.45 -2.61 -4.48
C VAL A 115 -1.51 -1.52 -4.59
N VAL A 116 -2.78 -1.91 -4.77
CA VAL A 116 -3.93 -0.99 -4.77
C VAL A 116 -4.94 -1.46 -3.73
N LEU A 117 -5.29 -0.58 -2.80
CA LEU A 117 -6.45 -0.70 -1.93
C LEU A 117 -7.64 -0.04 -2.62
N LEU A 118 -8.77 -0.74 -2.72
CA LEU A 118 -10.01 -0.27 -3.31
C LEU A 118 -11.14 -0.34 -2.29
N ALA A 119 -11.84 0.76 -2.08
CA ALA A 119 -13.09 0.80 -1.32
C ALA A 119 -14.29 1.07 -2.23
N VAL A 120 -15.44 0.50 -1.87
CA VAL A 120 -16.74 0.71 -2.51
C VAL A 120 -17.82 0.89 -1.44
N PRO A 121 -18.97 1.54 -1.73
CA PRO A 121 -20.10 1.55 -0.80
C PRO A 121 -20.50 0.12 -0.41
N PRO A 122 -20.86 -0.14 0.86
CA PRO A 122 -21.22 0.83 1.90
C PRO A 122 -20.03 1.41 2.72
N TRP A 123 -18.79 1.31 2.22
CA TRP A 123 -17.58 1.87 2.87
C TRP A 123 -17.19 1.15 4.17
N GLU A 124 -17.42 -0.17 4.23
CA GLU A 124 -17.14 -0.99 5.42
C GLU A 124 -15.69 -1.53 5.45
N ASP A 125 -15.11 -1.79 4.27
CA ASP A 125 -13.83 -2.49 4.14
C ASP A 125 -13.12 -2.20 2.81
N CYS A 126 -11.83 -2.54 2.77
CA CYS A 126 -10.96 -2.35 1.62
C CYS A 126 -10.59 -3.69 0.97
N LEU A 127 -10.49 -3.69 -0.35
CA LEU A 127 -9.98 -4.79 -1.16
C LEU A 127 -8.55 -4.49 -1.61
N ALA A 128 -7.62 -5.44 -1.47
CA ALA A 128 -6.27 -5.29 -1.98
C ALA A 128 -6.08 -6.00 -3.32
N PHE A 129 -5.36 -5.37 -4.23
CA PHE A 129 -5.01 -5.93 -5.53
C PHE A 129 -3.54 -5.68 -5.89
N ASP A 130 -2.97 -6.57 -6.70
CA ASP A 130 -1.73 -6.28 -7.42
C ASP A 130 -1.98 -5.45 -8.68
N ARG A 131 -0.90 -5.00 -9.33
CA ARG A 131 -0.97 -4.24 -10.61
C ARG A 131 -1.64 -4.97 -11.78
N ARG A 132 -1.91 -6.28 -11.65
CA ARG A 132 -2.58 -7.10 -12.68
C ARG A 132 -4.07 -7.28 -12.37
N GLY A 133 -4.58 -6.69 -11.29
CA GLY A 133 -5.95 -6.85 -10.84
C GLY A 133 -6.20 -8.16 -10.09
N ARG A 134 -5.15 -8.89 -9.69
CA ARG A 134 -5.32 -10.09 -8.86
C ARG A 134 -5.52 -9.67 -7.42
N ARG A 135 -6.55 -10.22 -6.77
CA ARG A 135 -6.88 -9.94 -5.38
C ARG A 135 -5.78 -10.48 -4.47
N LEU A 136 -5.29 -9.64 -3.57
CA LEU A 136 -4.31 -9.99 -2.55
C LEU A 136 -5.03 -10.11 -1.19
N PRO A 137 -4.55 -10.98 -0.28
CA PRO A 137 -5.00 -10.95 1.10
C PRO A 137 -4.65 -9.60 1.74
N LEU A 138 -5.61 -8.98 2.45
CA LEU A 138 -5.40 -7.77 3.25
C LEU A 138 -5.55 -8.13 4.74
N THR A 139 -4.58 -7.75 5.56
CA THR A 139 -4.59 -7.91 7.01
C THR A 139 -4.54 -6.53 7.66
N VAL A 140 -5.60 -6.19 8.39
CA VAL A 140 -5.63 -4.95 9.16
C VAL A 140 -5.00 -5.20 10.53
N VAL A 141 -3.94 -4.46 10.85
CA VAL A 141 -3.24 -4.54 12.13
C VAL A 141 -3.70 -3.40 13.05
N ASP A 142 -3.88 -3.72 14.33
CA ASP A 142 -4.26 -2.76 15.35
C ASP A 142 -3.01 -2.19 16.02
N ALA A 143 -2.33 -1.30 15.29
CA ALA A 143 -1.08 -0.69 15.73
C ALA A 143 -0.97 0.75 15.24
N GLU A 144 -0.49 1.62 16.11
CA GLU A 144 -0.24 3.02 15.81
C GLU A 144 1.15 3.16 15.15
N PRO A 145 1.25 3.83 13.99
CA PRO A 145 2.55 4.14 13.40
C PRO A 145 3.38 5.07 14.31
N PRO A 146 4.71 5.07 14.17
CA PRO A 146 5.56 5.98 14.92
C PRO A 146 5.20 7.44 14.61
N VAL A 147 5.24 8.30 15.64
CA VAL A 147 4.98 9.73 15.48
C VAL A 147 6.11 10.35 14.66
N GLU A 148 5.79 10.80 13.45
CA GLU A 148 6.74 11.60 12.66
C GLU A 148 6.95 12.94 13.34
N SER A 149 8.18 13.16 13.84
CA SER A 149 8.59 14.48 14.32
C SER A 149 8.96 15.33 13.11
N LEU A 150 8.23 16.41 12.85
CA LEU A 150 8.69 17.41 11.89
C LEU A 150 10.01 17.98 12.40
N PRO A 151 11.10 17.97 11.61
CA PRO A 151 12.32 18.67 11.99
C PRO A 151 12.00 20.16 12.13
N GLU A 152 12.45 20.76 13.24
CA GLU A 152 12.32 22.21 13.53
C GLU A 152 12.98 23.11 12.48
#